data_AF-A0A7C4GG28-F1
#
_entry.id   AF-A0A7C4GG28-F1
#
_cell.length_a   1.000
_cell.length_b   1.000
_cell.length_c   1.000
_cell.angle_alpha   90.00
_cell.angle_beta   90.00
_cell.angle_gamma   90.00
#
_symmetry.space_group_name_H-M   'P 1'
#
loop_
_entity.id
_entity.type
_entity.pdbx_description
1 polymer ?
#
loop_
_entity_poly.entity_id
_entity_poly.type
_entity_poly.pdbx_seq_one_letter_code
_entity_poly.pdbx_strand_id
1 'polypeptide(L)'
;MSGGLDSLKLNRRSFLKLAAIAVSAMALPAEAQPVPLKPWKTRWNLGEIGGKTNLRQAKITSVVCPYCAIGCLIDFYTIGDEVVWTEGSLNSPINAGAMCPKGKAAFELAVNEARVLQP
;
A
#
# COMPACT_ATOMS: atom_id res chain seq x y z
N MET A 1 44.04 24.86 6.70
CA MET A 1 42.83 24.15 6.20
C MET A 1 41.90 23.87 7.38
N SER A 2 41.22 24.90 7.89
CA SER A 2 40.40 24.84 9.12
C SER A 2 39.22 25.81 9.05
N GLY A 3 38.47 25.77 7.94
CA GLY A 3 37.26 26.58 7.75
C GLY A 3 36.01 25.82 8.18
N GLY A 4 35.98 25.36 9.43
CA GLY A 4 34.79 24.75 10.03
C GLY A 4 33.81 25.85 10.45
N LEU A 5 32.56 25.72 9.97
CA LEU A 5 31.24 26.09 10.52
C LEU A 5 31.01 27.22 11.57
N ASP A 6 32.02 27.95 12.05
CA ASP A 6 31.93 28.92 13.16
C ASP A 6 31.77 30.38 12.72
N SER A 7 31.55 30.66 11.43
CA SER A 7 31.58 32.03 10.86
C SER A 7 30.26 32.52 10.23
N LEU A 8 29.14 31.83 10.44
CA LEU A 8 27.84 32.20 9.86
C LEU A 8 27.18 33.41 10.57
N LYS A 9 27.77 34.60 10.43
CA LYS A 9 27.02 35.85 10.67
C LYS A 9 25.98 36.00 9.55
N LEU A 10 24.69 36.04 9.93
CA LEU A 10 23.55 36.23 9.03
C LEU A 10 23.67 37.59 8.33
N ASN A 11 24.07 37.55 7.07
CA ASN A 11 24.26 38.71 6.21
C ASN A 11 23.68 38.38 4.82
N ARG A 12 23.29 39.37 4.01
CA ARG A 12 22.59 39.13 2.73
C ARG A 12 23.28 38.08 1.82
N ARG A 13 24.62 38.13 1.76
CA ARG A 13 25.45 37.18 1.00
C ARG A 13 25.49 35.79 1.63
N SER A 14 25.52 35.68 2.96
CA SER A 14 25.47 34.40 3.68
C SER A 14 24.09 33.75 3.55
N PHE A 15 23.03 34.56 3.55
CA PHE A 15 21.66 34.11 3.31
C PHE A 15 21.51 33.51 1.90
N LEU A 16 21.99 34.20 0.86
CA LEU A 16 21.93 33.67 -0.51
C LEU A 16 22.74 32.38 -0.68
N LYS A 17 23.90 32.26 0.00
CA LYS A 17 24.69 31.02 -0.01
C LYS A 17 23.95 29.86 0.69
N LEU A 18 23.34 30.12 1.85
CA LEU A 18 22.53 29.12 2.55
C LEU A 18 21.30 28.70 1.75
N ALA A 19 20.59 29.64 1.13
CA ALA A 19 19.44 29.36 0.29
C ALA A 19 19.83 28.51 -0.94
N ALA A 20 20.95 28.82 -1.59
CA ALA A 20 21.46 28.03 -2.71
C ALA A 20 21.80 26.58 -2.29
N ILE A 21 22.43 26.40 -1.13
CA ILE A 21 22.74 25.06 -0.59
C ILE A 21 21.45 24.30 -0.24
N ALA A 22 20.49 24.95 0.42
CA ALA A 22 19.22 24.32 0.80
C ALA A 22 18.41 23.85 -0.42
N VAL A 23 18.34 24.67 -1.48
CA VAL A 23 17.67 24.31 -2.73
C VAL A 23 18.37 23.12 -3.40
N SER A 24 19.71 23.09 -3.43
CA SER A 24 20.45 21.95 -3.99
C SER A 24 20.22 20.64 -3.22
N ALA A 25 20.02 20.71 -1.90
CA ALA A 25 19.72 19.54 -1.09
C ALA A 25 18.29 19.00 -1.32
N MET A 26 17.35 19.85 -1.75
CA MET A 26 15.97 19.45 -2.08
C MET A 26 15.81 18.93 -3.51
N ALA A 27 16.79 19.15 -4.39
CA ALA A 27 16.81 18.61 -5.75
C ALA A 27 17.25 17.13 -5.82
N LEU A 28 17.63 16.54 -4.68
CA LEU A 28 17.92 15.11 -4.60
C LEU A 28 16.62 14.31 -4.76
N PRO A 29 16.65 13.17 -5.48
CA PRO A 29 15.51 12.27 -5.56
C PRO A 29 15.14 11.77 -4.15
N ALA A 30 13.86 11.46 -3.92
CA ALA A 30 13.32 11.14 -2.59
C ALA A 30 14.09 10.01 -1.88
N GLU A 31 14.70 9.11 -2.66
CA GLU A 31 15.50 7.99 -2.18
C GLU A 31 16.91 8.40 -1.68
N ALA A 32 17.40 9.57 -2.10
CA ALA A 32 18.72 10.11 -1.72
C ALA A 32 18.63 11.21 -0.65
N GLN A 33 17.43 11.59 -0.20
CA GLN A 33 17.25 12.57 0.86
C GLN A 33 17.51 11.94 2.25
N PRO A 34 18.25 12.62 3.15
CA PRO A 34 18.60 12.09 4.48
C PRO A 34 17.41 12.02 5.46
N VAL A 35 16.23 12.52 5.06
CA VAL A 35 14.97 12.30 5.79
C VAL A 35 14.39 10.96 5.35
N PRO A 36 14.13 10.01 6.28
CA PRO A 36 13.56 8.72 5.94
C PRO A 36 12.07 8.89 5.66
N LEU A 37 11.72 9.47 4.52
CA LEU A 37 10.43 9.22 3.90
C LEU A 37 10.48 7.81 3.32
N LYS A 38 10.60 6.80 4.19
CA LYS A 38 10.37 5.41 3.79
C LYS A 38 8.92 5.38 3.30
N PRO A 39 8.66 5.14 2.00
CA PRO A 39 7.30 4.89 1.57
C PRO A 39 6.88 3.59 2.28
N TRP A 40 6.07 3.71 3.32
CA TRP A 40 5.52 2.55 3.98
C TRP A 40 4.62 1.86 2.96
N LYS A 41 4.85 0.58 2.73
CA LYS A 41 4.09 -0.19 1.77
C LYS A 41 2.64 -0.29 2.26
N THR A 42 1.72 0.38 1.57
CA THR A 42 0.31 0.46 1.96
C THR A 42 -0.53 -0.70 1.41
N ARG A 43 -0.04 -1.32 0.34
CA ARG A 43 -0.72 -2.42 -0.37
C ARG A 43 0.21 -3.61 -0.48
N TRP A 44 -0.30 -4.76 -0.07
CA TRP A 44 0.34 -6.05 -0.24
C TRP A 44 -0.39 -6.80 -1.33
N ASN A 45 0.36 -7.32 -2.29
CA ASN A 45 -0.13 -8.21 -3.32
C ASN A 45 -0.03 -9.67 -2.84
N LEU A 46 -0.78 -10.53 -3.53
CA LEU A 46 -0.79 -11.97 -3.31
C LEU A 46 0.65 -12.54 -3.21
N GLY A 47 0.94 -13.22 -2.09
CA GLY A 47 2.22 -13.92 -1.86
C GLY A 47 3.37 -13.09 -1.30
N GLU A 48 3.21 -11.77 -1.17
CA GLU A 48 4.24 -10.91 -0.59
C GLU A 48 4.32 -11.02 0.93
N ILE A 49 3.18 -11.24 1.60
CA ILE A 49 3.14 -11.48 3.05
C ILE A 49 3.35 -12.98 3.30
N GLY A 50 4.38 -13.32 4.08
CA GLY A 50 4.64 -14.69 4.52
C GLY A 50 5.35 -15.59 3.50
N GLY A 51 5.91 -15.03 2.41
CA GLY A 51 6.76 -15.77 1.47
C GLY A 51 6.06 -16.86 0.67
N LYS A 52 4.73 -16.78 0.53
CA LYS A 52 3.91 -17.79 -0.16
C LYS A 52 4.01 -17.60 -1.69
N THR A 53 5.06 -18.15 -2.30
CA THR A 53 5.34 -18.05 -3.74
C THR A 53 4.56 -19.03 -4.61
N ASN A 54 3.93 -20.06 -4.02
CA ASN A 54 3.13 -21.08 -4.73
C ASN A 54 1.71 -20.63 -5.13
N LEU A 55 1.34 -19.36 -4.92
CA LEU A 55 -0.01 -18.86 -5.21
C LEU A 55 -0.26 -18.59 -6.72
N ARG A 56 0.71 -18.87 -7.59
CA ARG A 56 0.63 -18.65 -9.05
C ARG A 56 -0.47 -19.46 -9.76
N GLN A 57 -1.05 -20.46 -9.12
CA GLN A 57 -2.10 -21.31 -9.68
C GLN A 57 -3.51 -20.96 -9.20
N ALA A 58 -3.67 -19.89 -8.40
CA ALA A 58 -5.00 -19.53 -7.89
C ALA A 58 -5.90 -18.99 -9.02
N LYS A 59 -7.12 -19.52 -9.09
CA LYS A 59 -8.17 -19.00 -9.96
C LYS A 59 -8.69 -17.70 -9.38
N ILE A 60 -8.78 -16.66 -10.20
CA ILE A 60 -9.31 -15.35 -9.80
C ILE A 60 -10.78 -15.28 -10.20
N THR A 61 -11.65 -14.97 -9.24
CA THR A 61 -13.07 -14.73 -9.48
C THR A 61 -13.48 -13.39 -8.88
N SER A 62 -13.90 -12.45 -9.71
CA SER A 62 -14.41 -11.16 -9.25
C SER A 62 -15.86 -11.27 -8.78
N VAL A 63 -16.14 -10.81 -7.56
CA VAL A 63 -17.48 -10.84 -6.96
C VAL A 63 -17.84 -9.46 -6.39
N VAL A 64 -19.13 -9.23 -6.20
CA VAL A 64 -19.64 -8.00 -5.58
C VAL A 64 -19.69 -8.19 -4.05
N CYS A 65 -19.19 -7.19 -3.31
CA CYS A 65 -19.20 -7.18 -1.85
C CYS A 65 -20.63 -7.08 -1.29
N PRO A 66 -21.09 -8.03 -0.45
CA PRO A 66 -22.46 -8.04 0.07
C PRO A 66 -22.68 -7.15 1.31
N TYR A 67 -21.63 -6.54 1.89
CA TYR A 67 -21.74 -5.87 3.19
C TYR A 67 -22.46 -4.53 3.18
N CYS A 68 -22.37 -3.76 2.11
CA CYS A 68 -22.95 -2.42 2.05
C CYS A 68 -23.40 -2.08 0.63
N ALA A 69 -24.20 -1.01 0.52
CA ALA A 69 -24.83 -0.60 -0.73
C ALA A 69 -23.87 -0.08 -1.82
N ILE A 70 -22.58 0.13 -1.51
CA ILE A 70 -21.61 0.63 -2.50
C ILE A 70 -21.35 -0.42 -3.60
N GLY A 71 -21.41 -1.71 -3.26
CA GLY A 71 -21.23 -2.78 -4.25
C GLY A 71 -19.82 -2.87 -4.83
N CYS A 72 -18.78 -2.63 -4.01
CA CYS A 72 -17.39 -2.78 -4.44
C CYS A 72 -17.10 -4.17 -5.01
N LEU A 73 -16.23 -4.28 -6.02
CA LEU A 73 -15.77 -5.58 -6.51
C LEU A 73 -14.54 -6.07 -5.73
N ILE A 74 -14.55 -7.37 -5.46
CA ILE A 74 -13.53 -8.14 -4.74
C ILE A 74 -13.04 -9.23 -5.67
N ASP A 75 -11.72 -9.34 -5.86
CA ASP A 75 -11.10 -10.46 -6.55
C ASP A 75 -10.76 -11.53 -5.52
N PHE A 76 -11.48 -12.67 -5.60
CA PHE A 76 -11.22 -13.87 -4.80
C PHE A 76 -10.21 -14.76 -5.51
N TYR A 77 -9.15 -15.12 -4.81
CA TYR A 77 -8.17 -16.10 -5.26
C TYR A 77 -8.51 -17.44 -4.62
N THR A 78 -8.83 -18.44 -5.45
CA THR A 78 -9.17 -19.78 -4.98
C THR A 78 -8.20 -20.83 -5.52
N ILE A 79 -7.89 -21.82 -4.69
CA ILE A 79 -7.16 -23.02 -5.10
C ILE A 79 -8.07 -24.21 -4.77
N GLY A 80 -8.57 -24.88 -5.80
CA GLY A 80 -9.68 -25.82 -5.63
C GLY A 80 -10.92 -25.09 -5.11
N ASP A 81 -11.44 -25.54 -3.98
CA ASP A 81 -12.63 -24.99 -3.32
C ASP A 81 -12.30 -24.04 -2.15
N GLU A 82 -11.02 -23.79 -1.87
CA GLU A 82 -10.59 -22.94 -0.75
C GLU A 82 -10.22 -21.53 -1.22
N VAL A 83 -10.64 -20.52 -0.45
CA VAL A 83 -10.25 -19.12 -0.64
C VAL A 83 -8.91 -18.88 0.06
N VAL A 84 -7.86 -18.61 -0.73
CA VAL A 84 -6.51 -18.39 -0.19
C VAL A 84 -6.18 -16.91 0.04
N TRP A 85 -6.85 -16.02 -0.68
CA TRP A 85 -6.64 -14.58 -0.58
C TRP A 85 -7.80 -13.79 -1.19
N THR A 86 -7.95 -12.54 -0.78
CA THR A 86 -8.88 -11.59 -1.39
C THR A 86 -8.24 -10.22 -1.52
N GLU A 87 -8.55 -9.53 -2.61
CA GLU A 87 -8.17 -8.13 -2.78
C GLU A 87 -9.25 -7.32 -3.48
N GLY A 88 -9.16 -5.98 -3.38
CA GLY A 88 -10.03 -5.11 -4.17
C GLY A 88 -9.69 -5.22 -5.64
N SER A 89 -10.70 -5.39 -6.49
CA SER A 89 -10.47 -5.52 -7.93
C SER A 89 -10.01 -4.20 -8.53
N LEU A 90 -8.87 -4.21 -9.21
CA LEU A 90 -8.37 -3.05 -9.97
C LEU A 90 -9.27 -2.71 -11.16
N ASN A 91 -9.97 -3.72 -11.70
CA ASN A 91 -10.85 -3.56 -12.86
C ASN A 91 -12.19 -2.91 -12.50
N SER A 92 -12.45 -2.71 -11.21
CA SER A 92 -13.70 -2.14 -10.74
C SER A 92 -13.75 -0.62 -10.94
N PRO A 93 -14.79 -0.09 -11.60
CA PRO A 93 -14.98 1.36 -11.67
C PRO A 93 -15.37 1.96 -10.31
N ILE A 94 -15.88 1.15 -9.37
CA ILE A 94 -16.40 1.63 -8.08
C ILE A 94 -15.28 1.83 -7.06
N ASN A 95 -14.36 0.87 -6.97
CA ASN A 95 -13.32 0.90 -5.95
C ASN A 95 -11.89 0.92 -6.50
N ALA A 96 -11.65 0.66 -7.79
CA ALA A 96 -10.33 0.74 -8.43
C ALA A 96 -9.19 0.10 -7.60
N GLY A 97 -9.46 -1.03 -6.97
CA GLY A 97 -8.51 -1.74 -6.09
C GLY A 97 -8.53 -1.36 -4.60
N ALA A 98 -9.21 -0.27 -4.23
CA ALA A 98 -9.40 0.13 -2.83
C ALA A 98 -10.44 -0.76 -2.13
N MET A 99 -10.30 -0.93 -0.82
CA MET A 99 -11.21 -1.77 -0.05
C MET A 99 -11.26 -1.35 1.41
N CYS A 100 -12.47 -1.29 1.97
CA CYS A 100 -12.67 -1.01 3.40
C CYS A 100 -12.42 -2.26 4.26
N PRO A 101 -12.25 -2.12 5.58
CA PRO A 101 -12.03 -3.27 6.48
C PRO A 101 -13.14 -4.32 6.41
N LYS A 102 -14.40 -3.89 6.20
CA LYS A 102 -15.54 -4.80 6.03
C LYS A 102 -15.41 -5.64 4.77
N GLY A 103 -15.11 -5.01 3.63
CA GLY A 103 -14.89 -5.72 2.37
C GLY A 103 -13.72 -6.70 2.45
N LYS A 104 -12.63 -6.33 3.14
CA LYS A 104 -11.50 -7.23 3.37
C LYS A 104 -11.86 -8.46 4.21
N ALA A 105 -12.83 -8.34 5.10
CA ALA A 105 -13.33 -9.46 5.90
C ALA A 105 -14.38 -10.33 5.17
N ALA A 106 -14.75 -10.01 3.92
CA ALA A 106 -15.84 -10.71 3.22
C ALA A 106 -15.57 -12.19 2.98
N PHE A 107 -14.31 -12.61 2.91
CA PHE A 107 -13.98 -14.03 2.78
C PHE A 107 -14.41 -14.86 3.99
N GLU A 108 -14.51 -14.26 5.18
CA GLU A 108 -14.98 -14.95 6.40
C GLU A 108 -16.41 -15.45 6.24
N LEU A 109 -17.24 -14.81 5.40
CA LEU A 109 -18.57 -15.34 5.10
C LEU A 109 -18.50 -16.72 4.43
N ALA A 110 -17.40 -17.05 3.76
CA ALA A 110 -17.18 -18.34 3.14
C ALA A 110 -16.57 -19.37 4.10
N VAL A 111 -15.60 -18.98 4.92
CA VAL A 111 -14.73 -19.90 5.67
C VAL A 111 -15.01 -19.96 7.18
N ASN A 112 -15.83 -19.06 7.72
CA ASN A 112 -16.08 -18.98 9.16
C ASN A 112 -16.78 -20.24 9.68
N GLU A 113 -16.25 -20.81 10.76
CA GLU A 113 -16.79 -21.98 11.46
C GLU A 113 -18.22 -21.77 11.98
N ALA A 114 -18.60 -20.53 12.29
CA ALA A 114 -19.94 -20.16 12.74
C ALA A 114 -20.98 -20.06 11.59
N ARG A 115 -20.59 -20.35 10.34
CA ARG A 115 -21.50 -20.30 9.19
C ARG A 115 -22.56 -21.39 9.30
N VAL A 116 -23.82 -21.01 9.14
CA VAL A 116 -24.95 -21.95 9.07
C VAL A 116 -24.87 -22.78 7.78
N LEU A 117 -24.79 -24.11 7.92
CA LEU A 117 -24.64 -25.04 6.79
C LEU A 117 -25.94 -25.76 6.44
N GLN A 118 -26.89 -25.82 7.37
CA GLN A 118 -28.14 -26.57 7.25
C GLN A 118 -29.32 -25.70 7.71
N PRO A 119 -30.49 -25.85 7.08
CA PRO A 119 -31.69 -25.07 7.41
C PRO A 119 -32.31 -25.41 8.77
#